data_AF-A0A950L025-F1
#
_entry.id   AF-A0A950L025-F1
#
_cell.length_a   1.000
_cell.length_b   1.000
_cell.length_c   1.000
_cell.angle_alpha   90.00
_cell.angle_beta   90.00
_cell.angle_gamma   90.00
#
_symmetry.space_group_name_H-M   'P 1'
#
loop_
_entity.id
_entity.type
_entity.pdbx_description
1 polymer ?
#
loop_
_entity_poly.entity_id
_entity_poly.type
_entity_poly.pdbx_seq_one_letter_code
_entity_poly.pdbx_strand_id
1 'polypeptide(L)'
;MALASYQAVQNFINQVLQANKEDGGVTQAPHKSFWSTLTYQQFTQGNVPGVTDDKNKPVRILVPGNSAGSALIQVLQGTGIADPKNGAFDQMPANGPPFFTDAQIKEIADWIDAGCPQ
;
A
#
# COMPACT_ATOMS: atom_id res chain seq x y z
N MET A 1 6.28 -15.92 4.81
CA MET A 1 5.12 -16.82 5.03
C MET A 1 4.05 -16.42 4.04
N ALA A 2 3.16 -17.31 3.59
CA ALA A 2 2.07 -16.86 2.72
C ALA A 2 1.09 -16.01 3.53
N LEU A 3 0.82 -14.77 3.09
CA LEU A 3 -0.26 -13.95 3.65
C LEU A 3 -1.58 -14.60 3.22
N ALA A 4 -2.37 -15.07 4.18
CA ALA A 4 -3.58 -15.86 3.92
C ALA A 4 -4.89 -15.07 4.10
N SER A 5 -4.80 -13.85 4.63
CA SER A 5 -5.97 -13.03 4.97
C SER A 5 -5.66 -11.55 4.91
N TYR A 6 -6.71 -10.73 4.81
CA TYR A 6 -6.55 -9.28 4.93
C TYR A 6 -5.96 -8.87 6.28
N GLN A 7 -6.35 -9.53 7.37
CA GLN A 7 -5.77 -9.29 8.69
C GLN A 7 -4.26 -9.59 8.72
N ALA A 8 -3.80 -10.64 8.02
CA ALA A 8 -2.38 -10.94 7.90
C ALA A 8 -1.63 -9.81 7.17
N VAL A 9 -2.21 -9.28 6.09
CA VAL A 9 -1.64 -8.13 5.35
C VAL A 9 -1.56 -6.90 6.24
N GLN A 10 -2.61 -6.57 6.99
CA GLN A 10 -2.61 -5.43 7.91
C GLN A 10 -1.52 -5.56 8.98
N ASN A 11 -1.45 -6.73 9.62
CA ASN A 11 -0.44 -7.00 10.64
C ASN A 11 0.98 -6.90 10.05
N PHE A 12 1.17 -7.40 8.84
CA PHE A 12 2.46 -7.38 8.16
C PHE A 12 2.93 -5.95 7.84
N ILE A 13 2.05 -5.12 7.25
CA ILE A 13 2.36 -3.72 6.98
C ILE A 13 2.65 -2.97 8.30
N ASN A 14 1.82 -3.19 9.33
CA ASN A 14 2.01 -2.56 10.63
C ASN A 14 3.33 -2.97 11.30
N GLN A 15 3.78 -4.22 11.17
CA GLN A 15 5.07 -4.68 11.72
C GLN A 15 6.25 -3.92 11.09
N VAL A 16 6.24 -3.73 9.77
CA VAL A 16 7.29 -2.96 9.10
C VAL A 16 7.24 -1.49 9.51
N LEU A 17 6.05 -0.88 9.57
CA LEU A 17 5.93 0.52 9.99
C LEU A 17 6.29 0.73 11.48
N GLN A 18 5.97 -0.22 12.36
CA GLN A 18 6.41 -0.21 13.76
C GLN A 18 7.94 -0.26 13.87
N ALA A 19 8.61 -1.08 13.05
CA ALA A 19 10.07 -1.10 12.98
C ALA A 19 10.65 0.26 12.55
N ASN A 20 9.88 1.04 11.78
CA ASN A 20 10.20 2.41 11.36
C ASN A 20 9.71 3.50 12.33
N LYS A 21 9.02 3.14 13.43
CA LYS A 21 8.35 4.07 14.35
C LYS A 21 7.28 4.95 13.65
N GLU A 22 6.59 4.38 12.66
CA GLU A 22 5.50 4.99 11.87
C GLU A 22 4.18 4.22 12.00
N ASP A 23 3.95 3.52 13.10
CA ASP A 23 2.78 2.67 13.31
C ASP A 23 1.43 3.40 13.25
N GLY A 24 1.41 4.70 13.58
CA GLY A 24 0.28 5.60 13.40
C GLY A 24 0.11 6.17 11.98
N GLY A 25 1.00 5.81 11.05
CA GLY A 25 1.20 6.50 9.78
C GLY A 25 1.89 7.86 9.97
N VAL A 26 2.35 8.45 8.87
CA VAL A 26 2.85 9.82 8.90
C VAL A 26 1.66 10.78 8.92
N THR A 27 1.55 11.61 9.97
CA THR A 27 0.40 12.51 10.22
C THR A 27 0.09 13.45 9.05
N GLN A 28 1.06 13.67 8.18
CA GLN A 28 0.98 14.55 7.00
C GLN A 28 0.60 13.81 5.71
N ALA A 29 0.55 12.46 5.72
CA ALA A 29 0.20 11.70 4.53
C ALA A 29 -1.28 11.91 4.17
N PRO A 30 -1.62 12.40 2.96
CA PRO A 30 -2.99 12.73 2.57
C PRO A 30 -3.92 11.51 2.59
N HIS A 31 -3.36 10.31 2.41
CA HIS A 31 -4.08 9.04 2.43
C HIS A 31 -4.17 8.38 3.83
N LYS A 32 -3.48 8.92 4.85
CA LYS A 32 -3.38 8.33 6.20
C LYS A 32 -2.99 6.84 6.16
N SER A 33 -3.29 6.09 7.23
CA SER A 33 -3.07 4.64 7.32
C SER A 33 -4.21 3.82 6.71
N PHE A 34 -4.51 4.04 5.43
CA PHE A 34 -5.70 3.46 4.78
C PHE A 34 -5.77 1.93 4.86
N TRP A 35 -4.63 1.22 4.90
CA TRP A 35 -4.59 -0.23 5.06
C TRP A 35 -5.18 -0.69 6.40
N SER A 36 -5.12 0.15 7.45
CA SER A 36 -5.66 -0.17 8.78
C SER A 36 -7.06 0.41 9.01
N THR A 37 -7.50 1.40 8.23
CA THR A 37 -8.80 2.07 8.42
C THR A 37 -9.90 1.61 7.47
N LEU A 38 -9.54 1.01 6.33
CA LEU A 38 -10.50 0.54 5.34
C LEU A 38 -10.98 -0.88 5.64
N THR A 39 -12.23 -1.19 5.30
CA THR A 39 -12.72 -2.57 5.28
C THR A 39 -12.01 -3.37 4.18
N TYR A 40 -12.06 -4.70 4.25
CA TYR A 40 -11.51 -5.58 3.21
C TYR A 40 -11.98 -5.18 1.80
N GLN A 41 -13.28 -4.93 1.64
CA GLN A 41 -13.84 -4.52 0.35
C GLN A 41 -13.32 -3.15 -0.08
N GLN A 42 -13.26 -2.17 0.83
CA GLN A 42 -12.73 -0.85 0.50
C GLN A 42 -11.24 -0.89 0.15
N PHE A 43 -10.46 -1.74 0.81
CA PHE A 43 -9.03 -1.90 0.53
C PHE A 43 -8.77 -2.61 -0.80
N THR A 44 -9.50 -3.70 -1.08
CA THR A 44 -9.31 -4.49 -2.31
C THR A 44 -10.01 -3.90 -3.54
N GLN A 45 -11.14 -3.22 -3.35
CA GLN A 45 -12.00 -2.70 -4.43
C GLN A 45 -12.10 -1.17 -4.43
N GLY A 46 -11.40 -0.46 -3.55
CA GLY A 46 -11.39 1.00 -3.49
C GLY A 46 -10.10 1.66 -3.98
N ASN A 47 -10.11 2.99 -3.92
CA ASN A 47 -9.01 3.84 -4.38
C ASN A 47 -8.24 4.41 -3.18
N VAL A 48 -6.97 4.75 -3.40
CA VAL A 48 -6.13 5.37 -2.37
C VAL A 48 -6.79 6.69 -1.96
N PRO A 49 -7.19 6.87 -0.68
CA PRO A 49 -7.91 8.06 -0.26
C PRO A 49 -7.13 9.34 -0.53
N GLY A 50 -7.77 10.33 -1.16
CA GLY A 50 -7.15 11.63 -1.40
C GLY A 50 -6.07 11.66 -2.49
N VAL A 51 -5.83 10.55 -3.18
CA VAL A 51 -4.79 10.42 -4.21
C VAL A 51 -5.38 10.28 -5.61
N THR A 52 -4.80 11.00 -6.55
CA THR A 52 -5.12 10.92 -7.98
C THR A 52 -3.87 10.73 -8.84
N ASP A 53 -4.02 10.23 -10.08
CA ASP A 53 -2.94 10.17 -11.06
C ASP A 53 -2.68 11.54 -11.72
N ASP A 54 -1.69 11.60 -12.63
CA ASP A 54 -1.34 12.78 -13.44
C ASP A 54 -2.50 13.34 -14.28
N LYS A 55 -3.54 12.53 -14.51
CA LYS A 55 -4.77 12.88 -15.24
C LYS A 55 -5.95 13.14 -14.30
N ASN A 56 -5.68 13.34 -13.00
CA ASN A 56 -6.66 13.62 -11.97
C ASN A 56 -7.69 12.49 -11.78
N LYS A 57 -7.34 11.24 -12.12
CA LYS A 57 -8.19 10.06 -11.93
C LYS A 57 -7.86 9.37 -10.60
N PRO A 58 -8.86 8.79 -9.91
CA PRO A 58 -8.60 8.07 -8.68
C PRO A 58 -7.74 6.82 -8.93
N VAL A 59 -6.80 6.55 -8.04
CA VAL A 59 -5.84 5.45 -8.18
C VAL A 59 -6.30 4.25 -7.37
N ARG A 60 -6.41 3.08 -8.01
CA ARG A 60 -6.78 1.81 -7.37
C ARG A 60 -5.74 1.44 -6.30
N ILE A 61 -6.16 1.12 -5.08
CA ILE A 61 -5.23 0.62 -4.05
C ILE A 61 -4.61 -0.69 -4.55
N LEU A 62 -5.49 -1.64 -4.88
CA LEU A 62 -5.16 -2.97 -5.37
C LEU A 62 -5.90 -3.26 -6.67
N VAL A 63 -5.29 -4.10 -7.49
CA VAL A 63 -5.93 -4.77 -8.62
C VAL A 63 -5.83 -6.27 -8.32
N PRO A 64 -6.86 -6.88 -7.70
CA PRO A 64 -6.85 -8.32 -7.42
C PRO A 64 -6.51 -9.15 -8.68
N GLY A 65 -5.54 -10.06 -8.56
CA GLY A 65 -4.98 -10.82 -9.68
C GLY A 65 -3.91 -10.10 -10.50
N ASN A 66 -3.52 -8.87 -10.12
CA ASN A 66 -2.47 -8.09 -10.77
C ASN A 66 -1.74 -7.18 -9.78
N SER A 67 -0.76 -7.73 -9.07
CA SER A 67 0.11 -7.03 -8.14
C SER A 67 0.90 -5.91 -8.81
N ALA A 68 1.43 -6.12 -10.01
CA ALA A 68 2.21 -5.13 -10.77
C ALA A 68 1.40 -3.86 -11.12
N GLY A 69 0.09 -4.00 -11.31
CA GLY A 69 -0.83 -2.89 -11.55
C GLY A 69 -1.37 -2.23 -10.27
N SER A 70 -0.98 -2.70 -9.09
CA SER A 70 -1.49 -2.21 -7.81
C SER A 70 -0.63 -1.07 -7.26
N ALA A 71 -1.26 0.06 -6.94
CA ALA A 71 -0.62 1.23 -6.35
C ALA A 71 0.23 0.89 -5.12
N LEU A 72 -0.30 0.03 -4.25
CA LEU A 72 0.42 -0.39 -3.04
C LEU A 72 1.80 -0.98 -3.38
N ILE A 73 1.90 -1.84 -4.39
CA ILE A 73 3.19 -2.46 -4.75
C ILE A 73 4.15 -1.42 -5.33
N GLN A 74 3.65 -0.52 -6.18
CA GLN A 74 4.45 0.53 -6.80
C GLN A 74 5.08 1.47 -5.76
N VAL A 75 4.32 1.89 -4.74
CA VAL A 75 4.86 2.72 -3.65
C VAL A 75 5.78 1.96 -2.71
N LEU A 76 5.58 0.65 -2.50
CA LEU A 76 6.51 -0.15 -1.69
C LEU A 76 7.86 -0.34 -2.40
N GLN A 77 7.84 -0.46 -3.74
CA GLN A 77 9.02 -0.57 -4.58
C GLN A 77 9.71 0.77 -4.88
N GLY A 78 9.08 1.89 -4.51
CA GLY A 78 9.59 3.22 -4.84
C GLY A 78 9.47 3.59 -6.31
N THR A 79 8.68 2.86 -7.10
CA THR A 79 8.36 3.23 -8.49
C THR A 79 7.28 4.33 -8.55
N GLY A 80 6.64 4.59 -7.41
CA GLY A 80 5.83 5.76 -7.12
C GLY A 80 4.55 5.92 -7.94
N ILE A 81 3.74 6.90 -7.55
CA ILE A 81 2.52 7.32 -8.25
C ILE A 81 2.58 8.83 -8.40
N ALA A 82 2.40 9.33 -9.61
CA ALA A 82 2.34 10.77 -9.84
C ALA A 82 0.98 11.31 -9.38
N ASP A 83 0.94 12.16 -8.34
CA ASP A 83 -0.26 12.90 -7.95
C ASP A 83 -0.07 14.41 -8.10
N PRO A 84 -0.76 15.06 -9.06
CA PRO A 84 -0.61 16.48 -9.30
C PRO A 84 -1.12 17.35 -8.14
N LYS A 85 -1.92 16.82 -7.21
CA LYS A 85 -2.44 17.56 -6.05
C LYS A 85 -1.49 17.55 -4.86
N ASN A 86 -0.81 16.43 -4.64
CA ASN A 86 -0.05 16.18 -3.42
C ASN A 86 1.44 15.90 -3.66
N GLY A 87 1.89 15.87 -4.92
CA GLY A 87 3.25 15.50 -5.32
C GLY A 87 3.37 14.03 -5.71
N ALA A 88 4.56 13.59 -6.13
CA ALA A 88 4.80 12.17 -6.33
C ALA A 88 4.73 11.43 -4.99
N PHE A 89 4.02 10.31 -4.95
CA PHE A 89 4.07 9.39 -3.82
C PHE A 89 5.32 8.53 -3.95
N ASP A 90 6.34 8.88 -3.17
CA ASP A 90 7.63 8.18 -3.12
C ASP A 90 7.53 6.85 -2.35
N GLN A 91 8.68 6.21 -2.14
CA GLN A 91 8.78 4.91 -1.50
C GLN A 91 8.25 4.93 -0.06
N MET A 92 7.38 3.99 0.29
CA MET A 92 7.01 3.73 1.68
C MET A 92 8.03 2.80 2.37
N PRO A 93 8.41 3.04 3.65
CA PRO A 93 7.94 4.09 4.57
C PRO A 93 8.49 5.48 4.27
N ALA A 94 7.75 6.53 4.67
CA ALA A 94 8.02 7.90 4.21
C ALA A 94 9.24 8.57 4.90
N ASN A 95 9.59 8.19 6.13
CA ASN A 95 10.81 8.66 6.78
C ASN A 95 12.08 7.90 6.32
N GLY A 96 11.94 7.05 5.29
CA GLY A 96 13.05 6.31 4.71
C GLY A 96 13.22 4.91 5.33
N PRO A 97 14.44 4.35 5.29
CA PRO A 97 14.64 2.97 5.68
C PRO A 97 14.47 2.72 7.20
N PRO A 98 14.13 1.48 7.60
CA PRO A 98 14.04 0.29 6.75
C PRO A 98 12.80 0.22 5.85
N PHE A 99 13.03 0.17 4.52
CA PHE A 99 12.01 -0.11 3.53
C PHE A 99 11.58 -1.58 3.57
N PHE A 100 10.47 -1.88 2.91
CA PHE A 100 10.11 -3.27 2.64
C PHE A 100 11.19 -3.92 1.76
N THR A 101 11.68 -5.07 2.17
CA THR A 101 12.58 -5.90 1.36
C THR A 101 11.81 -6.52 0.19
N ASP A 102 12.52 -6.90 -0.88
CA ASP A 102 11.90 -7.57 -2.04
C ASP A 102 11.09 -8.81 -1.65
N ALA A 103 11.57 -9.59 -0.67
CA ALA A 103 10.86 -10.74 -0.15
C ALA A 103 9.53 -10.35 0.53
N GLN A 104 9.54 -9.25 1.29
CA GLN A 104 8.32 -8.76 1.95
C GLN A 104 7.32 -8.18 0.94
N ILE A 105 7.80 -7.43 -0.05
CA ILE A 105 6.97 -6.94 -1.15
C ILE A 105 6.37 -8.12 -1.91
N LYS A 106 7.17 -9.17 -2.16
CA LYS A 106 6.71 -10.39 -2.82
C LYS A 106 5.59 -11.09 -2.04
N GLU A 107 5.64 -11.15 -0.71
CA GLU A 107 4.56 -11.75 0.09
C GLU A 107 3.22 -11.02 -0.08
N ILE A 108 3.25 -9.69 -0.19
CA ILE A 108 2.05 -8.88 -0.48
C ILE A 108 1.61 -9.07 -1.93
N ALA A 109 2.55 -9.08 -2.88
CA ALA A 109 2.28 -9.29 -4.30
C ALA A 109 1.60 -10.65 -4.55
N ASP A 110 2.13 -11.72 -3.96
CA ASP A 110 1.59 -13.07 -4.08
C ASP A 110 0.15 -13.14 -3.54
N TRP A 111 -0.16 -12.43 -2.45
CA TRP A 111 -1.53 -12.35 -1.92
C TRP A 111 -2.48 -11.60 -2.87
N ILE A 112 -2.03 -10.50 -3.48
CA ILE A 112 -2.81 -9.77 -4.48
C ILE A 112 -3.06 -10.65 -5.71
N ASP A 113 -2.02 -11.32 -6.22
CA ASP A 113 -2.09 -12.18 -7.41
C ASP A 113 -2.97 -13.43 -7.18
N ALA A 114 -3.06 -13.90 -5.93
CA ALA A 114 -4.02 -14.93 -5.51
C ALA A 114 -5.47 -14.44 -5.43
N GLY A 115 -5.76 -13.18 -5.78
CA GLY A 115 -7.10 -12.60 -5.75
C GLY A 115 -7.50 -12.03 -4.38
N CYS A 116 -6.51 -11.70 -3.53
CA CYS A 116 -6.71 -11.13 -2.20
C CYS A 116 -7.56 -12.01 -1.26
N PRO A 117 -7.24 -13.30 -1.01
CA PRO A 117 -8.05 -14.15 -0.14
C PRO A 117 -8.27 -13.53 1.26
N GLN A 118 -9.49 -13.69 1.78
CA GLN A 118 -9.95 -13.05 3.02
C GLN A 118 -9.61 -13.86 4.27
#